data_AF-A0A923L1F0-F1
#
_entry.id   AF-A0A923L1F0-F1
#
_cell.length_a   1.000
_cell.length_b   1.000
_cell.length_c   1.000
_cell.angle_alpha   90.00
_cell.angle_beta   90.00
_cell.angle_gamma   90.00
#
_symmetry.space_group_name_H-M   'P 1'
#
loop_
_entity.id
_entity.type
_entity.pdbx_description
1 polymer ?
#
loop_
_entity_poly.entity_id
_entity_poly.type
_entity_poly.pdbx_seq_one_letter_code
_entity_poly.pdbx_strand_id
1 'polypeptide(L)'
;MITMKPIGEPDVVALLAKGRFDGALEGYVMTDGAEYLGYCLFRLAENVTEVLDAEAPDNMMLDGLVRAAVAKGENEGADSFRVSREVPALCKWAEAFLPGEQGPVKNTKIFGNCG
;
A
#
# COMPACT_ATOMS: atom_id res chain seq x y z
N MET A 1 -18.75 3.33 8.92
CA MET A 1 -17.57 4.22 8.97
C MET A 1 -16.35 3.45 8.50
N ILE A 2 -15.82 3.84 7.34
CA ILE A 2 -14.60 3.24 6.79
C ILE A 2 -13.41 3.63 7.68
N THR A 3 -12.63 2.62 8.09
CA THR A 3 -11.42 2.79 8.91
C THR A 3 -10.28 1.98 8.29
N MET A 4 -9.09 2.57 8.24
CA MET A 4 -7.85 1.88 7.91
C MET A 4 -7.01 1.76 9.18
N LYS A 5 -6.53 0.56 9.47
CA LYS A 5 -5.75 0.28 10.69
C LYS A 5 -4.48 -0.49 10.36
N PRO A 6 -3.33 -0.15 10.95
CA PRO A 6 -2.14 -0.97 10.84
C PRO A 6 -2.43 -2.35 11.45
N ILE A 7 -1.90 -3.40 10.84
CA ILE A 7 -1.98 -4.76 11.35
C ILE A 7 -0.93 -4.90 12.45
N GLY A 8 -1.38 -5.01 13.70
CA GLY A 8 -0.49 -5.12 14.87
C GLY A 8 0.04 -6.54 15.08
N GLU A 9 -0.62 -7.54 14.51
CA GLU A 9 -0.33 -8.96 14.69
C GLU A 9 0.51 -9.50 13.53
N PRO A 10 1.80 -9.86 13.76
CA PRO A 10 2.69 -10.35 12.70
C PRO A 10 2.17 -11.61 11.99
N ASP A 11 1.45 -12.48 12.71
CA ASP A 11 0.88 -13.71 12.16
C ASP A 11 -0.17 -13.44 11.09
N VAL A 12 -0.93 -12.35 11.21
CA VAL A 12 -1.92 -11.92 10.21
C VAL A 12 -1.23 -11.44 8.95
N VAL A 13 -0.15 -10.68 9.10
CA VAL A 13 0.69 -10.25 7.96
C VAL A 13 1.29 -11.46 7.24
N ALA A 14 1.84 -12.42 7.99
CA ALA A 14 2.39 -13.65 7.43
C ALA A 14 1.33 -14.49 6.69
N LEU A 15 0.12 -14.57 7.24
CA LEU A 15 -1.02 -15.26 6.62
C LEU A 15 -1.42 -14.60 5.29
N LEU A 16 -1.49 -13.28 5.23
CA LEU A 16 -1.78 -12.54 3.99
C LEU A 16 -0.66 -12.67 2.96
N ALA A 17 0.60 -12.65 3.42
CA ALA A 17 1.75 -12.84 2.56
C ALA A 17 1.78 -14.24 1.92
N LYS A 18 1.21 -15.27 2.59
CA LYS A 18 1.15 -16.65 2.11
C LYS A 18 2.54 -17.21 1.73
N GLY A 19 3.59 -16.75 2.43
CA GLY A 19 4.97 -17.12 2.13
C GLY A 19 5.52 -16.62 0.79
N ARG A 20 4.84 -15.67 0.13
CA ARG A 20 5.27 -15.11 -1.17
C ARG A 20 6.41 -14.11 -1.07
N PHE A 21 6.67 -13.59 0.12
CA PHE A 21 7.63 -12.51 0.34
C PHE A 21 8.56 -12.86 1.49
N ASP A 22 9.84 -12.56 1.29
CA ASP A 22 10.87 -12.69 2.32
C ASP A 22 11.06 -11.37 3.08
N GLY A 23 11.43 -11.49 4.36
CA GLY A 23 11.79 -10.36 5.22
C GLY A 23 10.63 -9.79 6.03
N ALA A 24 10.90 -8.66 6.69
CA ALA A 24 9.90 -7.96 7.49
C ALA A 24 8.85 -7.30 6.59
N LEU A 25 7.59 -7.51 6.93
CA LEU A 25 6.43 -6.96 6.23
C LEU A 25 5.58 -6.20 7.23
N GLU A 26 4.96 -5.14 6.74
CA GLU A 26 3.90 -4.42 7.42
C GLU A 26 2.63 -4.50 6.58
N GLY A 27 1.50 -4.15 7.20
CA GLY A 27 0.26 -4.05 6.45
C GLY A 27 -0.80 -3.20 7.11
N TYR A 28 -1.77 -2.83 6.29
CA TYR A 28 -3.01 -2.17 6.71
C TYR A 28 -4.19 -3.05 6.34
N VAL A 29 -5.23 -3.02 7.17
CA VAL A 29 -6.57 -3.53 6.85
C VAL A 29 -7.55 -2.37 6.75
N MET A 30 -8.48 -2.47 5.80
CA MET A 30 -9.61 -1.58 5.66
C MET A 30 -10.89 -2.31 6.11
N THR A 31 -11.68 -1.63 6.93
CA THR A 31 -12.97 -2.15 7.42
C THR A 31 -14.05 -1.07 7.35
N ASP A 32 -15.29 -1.45 7.08
CA ASP A 32 -16.47 -0.63 7.37
C ASP A 32 -17.23 -1.21 8.57
N GLY A 33 -16.97 -0.65 9.75
CA GLY A 33 -17.46 -1.24 11.00
C GLY A 33 -16.86 -2.64 11.23
N ALA A 34 -17.69 -3.68 11.15
CA ALA A 34 -17.27 -5.07 11.27
C ALA A 34 -16.97 -5.75 9.91
N GLU A 35 -17.30 -5.09 8.80
CA GLU A 35 -17.11 -5.62 7.46
C GLU A 35 -15.65 -5.42 7.02
N TYR A 36 -15.02 -6.49 6.52
CA TYR A 36 -13.71 -6.42 5.90
C TYR A 36 -13.84 -5.93 4.45
N LEU A 37 -13.09 -4.89 4.11
CA LEU A 37 -13.08 -4.33 2.75
C LEU A 37 -11.82 -4.66 1.98
N GLY A 38 -10.68 -4.81 2.66
CA GLY A 38 -9.42 -5.00 1.95
C GLY A 38 -8.17 -4.88 2.82
N TYR A 39 -7.03 -4.94 2.15
CA TYR A 39 -5.72 -4.90 2.79
C TYR A 39 -4.65 -4.31 1.87
N CYS A 40 -3.52 -3.95 2.47
CA CYS A 40 -2.30 -3.59 1.79
C CYS A 40 -1.12 -4.18 2.56
N LEU A 41 -0.23 -4.87 1.86
CA LEU A 41 1.05 -5.35 2.37
C LEU A 41 2.17 -4.54 1.73
N PHE A 42 3.07 -4.06 2.58
CA PHE A 42 4.20 -3.28 2.13
C PHE A 42 5.42 -3.56 3.01
N ARG A 43 6.56 -3.06 2.56
CA ARG A 43 7.78 -3.02 3.36
C ARG A 43 8.55 -1.76 3.07
N LEU A 44 9.48 -1.45 3.96
CA LEU A 44 10.45 -0.39 3.77
C LEU A 44 11.77 -0.99 3.30
N ALA A 45 12.22 -0.56 2.12
CA ALA A 45 13.50 -0.94 1.54
C ALA A 45 14.32 0.35 1.33
N GLU A 46 15.27 0.59 2.25
CA GLU A 46 16.05 1.84 2.28
C GLU A 46 15.15 3.08 2.33
N ASN A 47 15.15 3.89 1.27
CA ASN A 47 14.33 5.11 1.12
C ASN A 47 13.06 4.88 0.28
N VAL A 48 12.69 3.62 0.03
CA VAL A 48 11.56 3.24 -0.82
C VAL A 48 10.51 2.46 -0.03
N THR A 49 9.27 2.93 -0.08
CA THR A 49 8.11 2.11 0.35
C THR A 49 7.71 1.18 -0.78
N GLU A 50 7.84 -0.12 -0.58
CA GLU A 50 7.46 -1.13 -1.57
C GLU A 50 6.08 -1.68 -1.22
N VAL A 51 5.05 -1.32 -1.98
CA VAL A 51 3.71 -1.90 -1.85
C VAL A 51 3.68 -3.19 -2.67
N LEU A 52 3.63 -4.31 -1.96
CA LEU A 52 3.86 -5.64 -2.52
C LEU A 52 2.56 -6.31 -2.96
N ASP A 53 1.50 -6.13 -2.18
CA ASP A 53 0.17 -6.67 -2.48
C ASP A 53 -0.91 -5.79 -1.88
N ALA A 54 -2.06 -5.72 -2.53
CA ALA A 54 -3.20 -4.99 -2.02
C ALA A 54 -4.49 -5.41 -2.72
N GLU A 55 -5.58 -5.34 -1.97
CA GLU A 55 -6.92 -5.63 -2.45
C GLU A 55 -7.91 -4.66 -1.77
N ALA A 56 -8.85 -4.14 -2.55
CA ALA A 56 -9.96 -3.34 -2.06
C ALA A 56 -11.13 -3.45 -3.06
N PRO A 57 -12.36 -3.06 -2.67
CA PRO A 57 -13.55 -3.23 -3.52
C PRO A 57 -13.49 -2.36 -4.79
N ASP A 58 -12.82 -1.21 -4.72
CA ASP A 58 -12.64 -0.30 -5.85
C ASP A 58 -11.29 0.43 -5.80
N ASN A 59 -11.00 1.15 -6.89
CA ASN A 59 -9.73 1.83 -7.08
C ASN A 59 -9.51 3.05 -6.15
N MET A 60 -10.59 3.66 -5.65
CA MET A 60 -10.53 4.79 -4.72
C MET A 60 -10.23 4.31 -3.29
N MET A 61 -10.82 3.20 -2.87
CA MET A 61 -10.49 2.56 -1.60
C MET A 61 -9.06 2.04 -1.61
N LEU A 62 -8.64 1.45 -2.72
CA LEU A 62 -7.26 1.01 -2.92
C LEU A 62 -6.27 2.17 -2.81
N ASP A 63 -6.60 3.34 -3.39
CA ASP A 63 -5.80 4.55 -3.27
C ASP A 63 -5.59 4.98 -1.81
N GLY A 64 -6.64 4.91 -0.99
CA GLY A 64 -6.53 5.16 0.46
C GLY A 64 -5.52 4.24 1.14
N LEU A 65 -5.56 2.93 0.84
CA LEU A 65 -4.63 1.95 1.41
C LEU A 65 -3.19 2.15 0.94
N VAL A 66 -2.98 2.43 -0.35
CA VAL A 66 -1.65 2.72 -0.91
C VAL A 66 -1.09 3.98 -0.25
N ARG A 67 -1.89 5.05 -0.15
CA ARG A 67 -1.48 6.29 0.54
C ARG A 67 -1.16 6.07 2.00
N ALA A 68 -1.91 5.24 2.72
CA ALA A 68 -1.60 4.91 4.11
C ALA A 68 -0.23 4.23 4.25
N ALA A 69 0.08 3.27 3.37
CA ALA A 69 1.39 2.62 3.32
C ALA A 69 2.51 3.61 2.99
N VAL A 70 2.34 4.47 1.98
CA VAL A 70 3.36 5.45 1.59
C VAL A 70 3.56 6.51 2.66
N ALA A 71 2.49 7.00 3.29
CA ALA A 71 2.60 7.96 4.39
C ALA A 71 3.32 7.35 5.61
N LYS A 72 3.06 6.07 5.91
CA LYS A 72 3.80 5.35 6.95
C LYS A 72 5.29 5.30 6.61
N GLY A 73 5.65 4.93 5.39
CA GLY A 73 7.04 4.91 4.96
C GLY A 73 7.70 6.29 4.96
N GLU A 74 6.98 7.34 4.56
CA GLU A 74 7.44 8.72 4.62
C GLU A 74 7.79 9.15 6.05
N ASN A 75 6.94 8.79 7.02
CA ASN A 75 7.20 9.03 8.43
C ASN A 75 8.42 8.25 8.95
N GLU A 76 8.84 7.19 8.27
CA GLU A 76 10.03 6.39 8.57
C GLU A 76 11.25 6.74 7.71
N GLY A 77 11.15 7.77 6.87
CA GLY A 77 12.24 8.33 6.09
C GLY A 77 12.29 7.90 4.62
N ALA A 78 11.30 7.17 4.12
CA ALA A 78 11.19 6.88 2.69
C ALA A 78 10.76 8.14 1.92
N ASP A 79 11.44 8.45 0.81
CA ASP A 79 11.14 9.63 -0.03
C ASP A 79 10.47 9.26 -1.36
N SER A 80 10.32 7.96 -1.58
CA SER A 80 9.71 7.39 -2.77
C SER A 80 9.00 6.09 -2.46
N PHE A 81 8.18 5.63 -3.40
CA PHE A 81 7.45 4.39 -3.29
C PHE A 81 7.35 3.69 -4.63
N ARG A 82 7.14 2.38 -4.61
CA ARG A 82 6.79 1.60 -5.81
C ARG A 82 5.66 0.64 -5.47
N VAL A 83 4.85 0.32 -6.46
CA VAL A 83 3.79 -0.69 -6.33
C VAL A 83 4.13 -1.90 -7.20
N SER A 84 3.79 -3.10 -6.72
CA SER A 84 3.96 -4.33 -7.48
C SER A 84 3.16 -4.29 -8.78
N ARG A 85 3.83 -4.61 -9.89
CA ARG A 85 3.21 -4.73 -11.22
C ARG A 85 2.76 -6.17 -11.54
N GLU A 86 2.88 -7.07 -10.57
CA GLU A 86 2.39 -8.44 -10.67
C GLU A 86 0.99 -8.58 -10.08
N VAL A 87 0.53 -7.57 -9.34
CA VAL A 87 -0.78 -7.55 -8.69
C VAL A 87 -1.76 -6.75 -9.57
N PRO A 88 -2.80 -7.39 -10.15
CA PRO A 88 -3.69 -6.71 -11.10
C PRO A 88 -4.36 -5.45 -10.55
N ALA A 89 -4.70 -5.44 -9.25
CA ALA A 89 -5.30 -4.28 -8.59
C ALA A 89 -4.32 -3.09 -8.54
N LEU A 90 -3.06 -3.34 -8.16
CA LEU A 90 -2.01 -2.31 -8.12
C LEU A 90 -1.60 -1.84 -9.52
N CYS A 91 -1.63 -2.71 -10.53
CA CYS A 91 -1.44 -2.31 -11.93
C CYS A 91 -2.49 -1.29 -12.37
N LYS A 92 -3.77 -1.61 -12.18
CA LYS A 92 -4.88 -0.72 -12.53
C LYS A 92 -4.81 0.59 -11.76
N TRP A 93 -4.47 0.53 -10.47
CA TRP A 93 -4.25 1.72 -9.66
C TRP A 93 -3.15 2.60 -10.24
N ALA A 94 -1.98 2.02 -10.53
CA ALA A 94 -0.87 2.80 -11.05
C ALA A 94 -1.10 3.32 -12.48
N GLU A 95 -1.88 2.65 -13.32
CA GLU A 95 -2.31 3.22 -14.61
C GLU A 95 -3.14 4.49 -14.43
N ALA A 96 -4.00 4.54 -13.41
CA ALA A 96 -4.87 5.69 -13.14
C ALA A 96 -4.13 6.83 -12.45
N PHE A 97 -3.29 6.52 -11.46
CA PHE A 97 -2.67 7.52 -10.58
C PHE A 97 -1.23 7.87 -10.96
N LEU A 98 -0.54 7.00 -11.69
CA LEU A 98 0.88 7.12 -12.05
C LEU A 98 1.12 6.86 -13.55
N PRO A 99 0.40 7.56 -14.46
CA PRO A 99 0.46 7.27 -15.88
C PRO A 99 1.89 7.44 -16.43
N GLY A 100 2.45 6.34 -16.95
CA GLY A 100 3.79 6.31 -17.56
C GLY A 100 4.96 6.14 -16.58
N GLU A 101 4.72 6.10 -15.27
CA GLU A 101 5.78 5.93 -14.27
C GLU A 101 6.14 4.44 -14.08
N GLN A 102 7.43 4.10 -14.04
CA GLN A 102 7.91 2.72 -13.87
C GLN A 102 8.86 2.48 -12.69
N GLY A 103 9.46 3.53 -12.13
CA GLY A 103 10.43 3.41 -11.03
C GLY A 103 9.82 3.66 -9.65
N PRO A 104 10.64 3.69 -8.59
CA PRO A 104 10.24 4.36 -7.37
C PRO A 104 9.82 5.79 -7.69
N VAL A 105 8.58 6.11 -7.41
CA VAL A 105 7.95 7.41 -7.66
C VAL A 105 8.07 8.24 -6.39
N LYS A 106 8.37 9.54 -6.51
CA LYS A 106 8.41 10.44 -5.35
C LYS A 106 7.04 10.48 -4.66
N ASN A 107 7.03 10.46 -3.32
CA ASN A 107 5.80 10.49 -2.52
C ASN A 107 4.91 11.70 -2.87
N THR A 108 5.53 12.82 -3.24
CA THR A 108 4.85 14.04 -3.70
C THR A 108 3.96 13.84 -4.93
N LYS A 109 4.11 12.78 -5.71
CA LYS A 109 3.24 12.50 -6.87
C LYS A 109 1.83 12.11 -6.47
N ILE A 110 1.67 11.44 -5.33
CA ILE A 110 0.34 11.10 -4.82
C ILE A 110 -0.14 12.15 -3.81
N PHE A 111 0.74 12.73 -2.99
CA PHE A 111 0.35 13.74 -1.99
C PHE A 111 0.32 15.19 -2.49
N GLY A 112 0.93 15.50 -3.63
CA GLY A 112 1.14 16.87 -4.11
C GLY A 112 -0.09 17.61 -4.65
N ASN A 113 -1.24 16.95 -4.74
CA ASN A 113 -2.50 17.58 -5.13
C ASN A 113 -3.37 18.00 -3.93
N CYS A 114 -2.82 18.02 -2.71
CA CYS A 114 -3.46 18.64 -1.54
C CYS A 114 -2.91 20.05 -1.28
N GLY A 115 -2.95 20.90 -2.30
CA GLY A 115 -2.61 22.33 -2.24
C GLY A 115 -3.69 23.18 -2.90
#